data_AF-A0A6N3BR31-F1
#
_entry.id   AF-A0A6N3BR31-F1
#
_cell.length_a   1.000
_cell.length_b   1.000
_cell.length_c   1.000
_cell.angle_alpha   90.00
_cell.angle_beta   90.00
_cell.angle_gamma   90.00
#
_symmetry.space_group_name_H-M   'P 1'
#
loop_
_entity.id
_entity.type
_entity.pdbx_description
1 polymer ?
#
loop_
_entity_poly.entity_id
_entity_poly.type
_entity_poly.pdbx_seq_one_letter_code
_entity_poly.pdbx_strand_id
1 'polypeptide(L)'
;MINWIKKSFRSIDGYVEKQLVDLLLYFSFGFILVFTVSFFIENIINVYNFSVAITLIYAMFAFVYSMVKVVRTIYKKKKNAFLIYQFISNFKGKYYNIYVESLLTLIFLMYTMATIMVTNRNLFGIVFIGAILAKIYISILINNLGKILLNKKVEAMYSGKDIDVFIDDEIYKDSVYLINHLHDSVINTMQDKINSEKMKTELITNISHDIKTPLTSIINYVDLLNHETDESEKKRYIEILEYNAKRLKTMVIDLIYASKTGTGNIDIEMEVVELNELVLQVYGQFDSDFNKMELEFEYNDKRKTVLMMTDGAKLSRVIENIFSNIVKYSKPNTKVYGECDVVNDNIILKFSNVSKNKIEVSAEELMGQFVRGERSRHSEGSGLGLYIAKNLIELLGGTSKISIDDDRFIYEINFKVTRKKKIDK
;
A
#
# COMPACT_ATOMS: atom_id res chain seq x y z
N MET A 1 -19.57 21.72 -5.65
CA MET A 1 -20.05 21.48 -7.04
C MET A 1 -18.92 21.45 -8.08
N ILE A 2 -17.99 22.42 -8.10
CA ILE A 2 -16.87 22.48 -9.07
C ILE A 2 -15.87 21.31 -8.91
N ASN A 3 -15.62 20.84 -7.68
CA ASN A 3 -14.77 19.67 -7.43
C ASN A 3 -15.42 18.33 -7.81
N TRP A 4 -16.74 18.21 -7.69
CA TRP A 4 -17.48 17.03 -8.18
C TRP A 4 -17.47 16.99 -9.72
N ILE A 5 -17.66 18.14 -10.37
CA ILE A 5 -17.55 18.30 -11.82
C ILE A 5 -16.10 18.00 -12.28
N LYS A 6 -15.06 18.53 -11.62
CA LYS A 6 -13.66 18.20 -11.97
C LYS A 6 -13.34 16.71 -11.79
N LYS A 7 -13.93 16.03 -10.81
CA LYS A 7 -13.75 14.58 -10.55
C LYS A 7 -14.49 13.73 -11.61
N SER A 8 -15.72 14.08 -11.97
CA SER A 8 -16.46 13.44 -13.08
C SER A 8 -15.87 13.70 -14.47
N PHE A 9 -15.00 14.70 -14.63
CA PHE A 9 -14.34 15.00 -15.91
C PHE A 9 -13.06 14.17 -16.17
N ARG A 10 -12.51 13.47 -15.16
CA ARG A 10 -11.38 12.53 -15.36
C ARG A 10 -11.81 11.13 -15.82
N SER A 11 -13.10 10.80 -15.73
CA SER A 11 -13.67 9.48 -16.03
C SER A 11 -14.33 9.37 -17.42
N ILE A 12 -14.04 10.30 -18.33
CA ILE A 12 -14.84 10.48 -19.56
C ILE A 12 -14.50 9.48 -20.67
N ASP A 13 -13.31 8.88 -20.66
CA ASP A 13 -12.87 7.97 -21.74
C ASP A 13 -13.84 6.78 -21.95
N GLY A 14 -14.54 6.32 -20.90
CA GLY A 14 -15.55 5.27 -20.99
C GLY A 14 -16.90 5.68 -21.56
N TYR A 15 -17.31 6.94 -21.35
CA TYR A 15 -18.69 7.38 -21.63
C TYR A 15 -18.87 7.88 -23.07
N VAL A 16 -17.80 8.36 -23.72
CA VAL A 16 -17.85 8.84 -25.11
C VAL A 16 -18.07 7.70 -26.08
N GLU A 17 -17.43 6.56 -25.84
CA GLU A 17 -17.57 5.37 -26.69
C GLU A 17 -18.96 4.76 -26.57
N LYS A 18 -19.54 4.72 -25.37
CA LYS A 18 -20.94 4.34 -25.14
C LYS A 18 -21.91 5.30 -25.85
N GLN A 19 -21.69 6.61 -25.76
CA GLN A 19 -22.49 7.62 -26.48
C GLN A 19 -22.39 7.49 -28.02
N LEU A 20 -21.23 7.08 -28.54
CA LEU A 20 -21.04 6.83 -29.96
C LEU A 20 -21.77 5.57 -30.41
N VAL A 21 -21.79 4.52 -29.59
CA VAL A 21 -22.63 3.34 -29.87
C VAL A 21 -24.10 3.67 -29.81
N ASP A 22 -24.56 4.38 -28.79
CA ASP A 22 -25.96 4.80 -28.70
C ASP A 22 -26.36 5.61 -29.95
N LEU A 23 -25.44 6.46 -30.45
CA LEU A 23 -25.64 7.21 -31.68
C LEU A 23 -25.62 6.34 -32.93
N LEU A 24 -24.70 5.38 -33.04
CA LEU A 24 -24.60 4.42 -34.16
C LEU A 24 -25.79 3.46 -34.19
N LEU A 25 -26.30 3.05 -33.03
CA LEU A 25 -27.50 2.24 -32.87
C LEU A 25 -28.75 3.02 -33.22
N TYR A 26 -28.82 4.29 -32.81
CA TYR A 26 -29.89 5.18 -33.23
C TYR A 26 -29.88 5.39 -34.75
N PHE A 27 -28.69 5.50 -35.35
CA PHE A 27 -28.50 5.63 -36.79
C PHE A 27 -28.89 4.36 -37.55
N SER A 28 -28.43 3.18 -37.11
CA SER A 28 -28.75 1.91 -37.76
C SER A 28 -30.24 1.59 -37.66
N PHE A 29 -30.86 1.84 -36.51
CA PHE A 29 -32.30 1.67 -36.32
C PHE A 29 -33.12 2.63 -37.19
N GLY A 30 -32.75 3.92 -37.20
CA GLY A 30 -33.41 4.92 -38.04
C GLY A 30 -33.31 4.60 -39.53
N PHE A 31 -32.15 4.11 -39.98
CA PHE A 31 -31.93 3.69 -41.36
C PHE A 31 -32.79 2.48 -41.73
N ILE A 32 -32.81 1.44 -40.89
CA ILE A 32 -33.64 0.24 -41.11
C ILE A 32 -35.12 0.62 -41.21
N LEU A 33 -35.61 1.50 -40.32
CA LEU A 33 -37.00 1.93 -40.30
C LEU A 33 -37.38 2.70 -41.59
N VAL A 34 -36.56 3.68 -41.98
CA VAL A 34 -36.80 4.48 -43.20
C VAL A 34 -36.73 3.62 -44.47
N PHE A 35 -35.78 2.67 -44.52
CA PHE A 35 -35.64 1.75 -45.64
C PHE A 35 -36.86 0.81 -45.75
N THR A 36 -37.33 0.28 -44.62
CA THR A 36 -38.51 -0.60 -44.56
C THR A 36 -39.78 0.12 -45.03
N VAL A 37 -40.00 1.36 -44.59
CA VAL A 37 -41.16 2.17 -45.00
C VAL A 37 -41.14 2.46 -46.51
N SER A 38 -39.96 2.71 -47.06
CA SER A 38 -39.85 3.05 -48.47
C SER A 38 -39.97 1.84 -49.39
N PHE A 39 -39.51 0.66 -48.95
CA PHE A 39 -39.77 -0.61 -49.64
C PHE A 39 -41.26 -0.95 -49.69
N PHE A 40 -42.03 -0.57 -48.67
CA PHE A 40 -43.49 -0.66 -48.69
C PHE A 40 -44.10 0.25 -49.76
N ILE A 41 -43.64 1.49 -49.86
CA ILE A 41 -44.09 2.45 -50.88
C ILE A 41 -43.76 1.93 -52.29
N GLU A 42 -42.60 1.30 -52.47
CA GLU A 42 -42.17 0.68 -53.73
C GLU A 42 -43.09 -0.47 -54.17
N ASN A 43 -43.46 -1.37 -53.26
CA ASN A 43 -44.38 -2.47 -53.56
C ASN A 43 -45.81 -2.00 -53.84
N ILE A 44 -46.22 -0.84 -53.32
CA ILE A 44 -47.54 -0.25 -53.59
C ILE A 44 -47.56 0.43 -54.96
N ILE A 45 -46.47 1.10 -55.36
CA ILE A 45 -46.43 1.97 -56.55
C ILE A 45 -45.83 1.26 -57.78
N ASN A 46 -45.16 0.11 -57.62
CA ASN A 46 -44.57 -0.69 -58.70
C ASN A 46 -43.54 0.07 -59.57
N VAL A 47 -42.86 1.06 -59.00
CA VAL A 47 -41.81 1.85 -59.67
C VAL A 47 -40.46 1.60 -58.99
N TYR A 48 -39.77 0.55 -59.46
CA TYR A 48 -38.54 0.00 -58.87
C TYR A 48 -37.37 1.00 -58.75
N ASN A 49 -37.24 1.96 -59.68
CA ASN A 49 -36.06 2.84 -59.72
C ASN A 49 -36.23 4.15 -58.94
N PHE A 50 -37.47 4.53 -58.58
CA PHE A 50 -37.75 5.85 -57.98
C PHE A 50 -37.72 5.81 -56.44
N SER A 51 -38.14 4.70 -55.83
CA SER A 51 -38.12 4.47 -54.38
C SER A 51 -36.73 4.24 -53.81
N VAL A 52 -35.83 3.58 -54.57
CA VAL A 52 -34.42 3.38 -54.18
C VAL A 52 -33.66 4.71 -54.15
N ALA A 53 -33.94 5.62 -55.09
CA ALA A 53 -33.37 6.97 -55.07
C ALA A 53 -33.90 7.80 -53.88
N ILE A 54 -35.20 7.71 -53.58
CA ILE A 54 -35.81 8.39 -52.44
C ILE A 54 -35.28 7.86 -51.10
N THR A 55 -35.10 6.55 -50.95
CA THR A 55 -34.46 5.96 -49.75
C THR A 55 -33.04 6.44 -49.55
N LEU A 56 -32.24 6.48 -50.63
CA LEU A 56 -30.88 6.98 -50.58
C LEU A 56 -30.84 8.47 -50.19
N ILE A 57 -31.75 9.29 -50.73
CA ILE A 57 -31.87 10.71 -50.39
C ILE A 57 -32.28 10.90 -48.93
N TYR A 58 -33.28 10.16 -48.44
CA TYR A 58 -33.70 10.23 -47.03
C TYR A 58 -32.63 9.71 -46.08
N ALA A 59 -31.92 8.65 -46.44
CA ALA A 59 -30.76 8.16 -45.70
C ALA A 59 -29.65 9.21 -45.64
N MET A 60 -29.37 9.90 -46.75
CA MET A 60 -28.45 11.03 -46.79
C MET A 60 -28.91 12.17 -45.88
N PHE A 61 -30.19 12.53 -45.90
CA PHE A 61 -30.74 13.58 -45.02
C PHE A 61 -30.71 13.19 -43.55
N ALA A 62 -31.03 11.94 -43.21
CA ALA A 62 -30.94 11.40 -41.85
C ALA A 62 -29.50 11.37 -41.35
N PHE A 63 -28.55 11.01 -42.22
CA PHE A 63 -27.11 11.05 -41.95
C PHE A 63 -26.63 12.49 -41.71
N VAL A 64 -27.02 13.43 -42.58
CA VAL A 64 -26.66 14.85 -42.44
C VAL A 64 -27.30 15.45 -41.18
N TYR A 65 -28.56 15.14 -40.87
CA TYR A 65 -29.22 15.61 -39.65
C TYR A 65 -28.57 15.04 -38.39
N SER A 66 -28.19 13.75 -38.40
CA SER A 66 -27.43 13.11 -37.33
C SER A 66 -26.07 13.79 -37.15
N MET A 67 -25.33 14.03 -38.23
CA MET A 67 -24.06 14.78 -38.22
C MET A 67 -24.24 16.20 -37.66
N VAL A 68 -25.29 16.91 -38.06
CA VAL A 68 -25.61 18.25 -37.52
C VAL A 68 -25.97 18.20 -36.04
N LYS A 69 -26.68 17.16 -35.57
CA LYS A 69 -27.03 16.99 -34.15
C LYS A 69 -25.81 16.62 -33.31
N VAL A 70 -24.92 15.79 -33.85
CA VAL A 70 -23.59 15.50 -33.26
C VAL A 70 -22.79 16.79 -33.17
N VAL A 71 -22.62 17.52 -34.28
CA VAL A 71 -21.91 18.81 -34.32
C VAL A 71 -22.53 19.86 -33.39
N ARG A 72 -23.86 19.95 -33.29
CA ARG A 72 -24.54 20.83 -32.32
C ARG A 72 -24.28 20.40 -30.88
N THR A 73 -24.30 19.10 -30.59
CA THR A 73 -24.02 18.58 -29.25
C THR A 73 -22.56 18.83 -28.86
N ILE A 74 -21.65 18.74 -29.83
CA ILE A 74 -20.22 19.10 -29.73
C ILE A 74 -20.07 20.60 -29.43
N TYR A 75 -20.76 21.46 -30.17
CA TYR A 75 -20.68 22.92 -30.01
C TYR A 75 -21.28 23.41 -28.68
N LYS A 76 -22.40 22.80 -28.26
CA LYS A 76 -23.10 23.15 -27.02
C LYS A 76 -22.33 22.72 -25.77
N LYS A 77 -21.48 21.70 -25.87
CA LYS A 77 -20.58 21.22 -24.80
C LYS A 77 -19.12 21.55 -25.12
N LYS A 78 -18.74 22.84 -25.14
CA LYS A 78 -17.40 23.40 -25.46
C LYS A 78 -16.15 22.64 -24.93
N LYS A 79 -16.26 21.78 -23.90
CA LYS A 79 -15.18 20.91 -23.39
C LYS A 79 -14.97 19.59 -24.17
N ASN A 80 -15.91 19.18 -25.03
CA ASN A 80 -15.90 17.88 -25.71
C ASN A 80 -15.13 17.88 -27.05
N ALA A 81 -14.65 19.03 -27.53
CA ALA A 81 -13.78 19.10 -28.71
C ALA A 81 -12.45 18.34 -28.50
N PHE A 82 -11.96 18.29 -27.25
CA PHE A 82 -10.78 17.50 -26.86
C PHE A 82 -10.99 15.99 -27.07
N LEU A 83 -12.19 15.49 -26.80
CA LEU A 83 -12.53 14.06 -26.91
C LEU A 83 -12.64 13.62 -28.38
N ILE A 84 -13.05 14.52 -29.26
CA ILE A 84 -13.09 14.27 -30.71
C ILE A 84 -11.69 14.33 -31.31
N TYR A 85 -10.84 15.24 -30.82
CA TYR A 85 -9.43 15.25 -31.18
C TYR A 85 -8.75 13.94 -30.74
N GLN A 86 -9.02 13.46 -29.53
CA GLN A 86 -8.55 12.18 -29.02
C GLN A 86 -9.11 11.00 -29.84
N PHE A 87 -10.36 11.08 -30.28
CA PHE A 87 -10.99 10.11 -31.18
C PHE A 87 -10.32 10.07 -32.57
N ILE A 88 -10.11 11.23 -33.19
CA ILE A 88 -9.43 11.36 -34.49
C ILE A 88 -7.95 10.95 -34.37
N SER A 89 -7.28 11.24 -33.25
CA SER A 89 -5.91 10.79 -33.00
C SER A 89 -5.83 9.28 -32.73
N ASN A 90 -6.86 8.68 -32.12
CA ASN A 90 -6.93 7.24 -31.87
C ASN A 90 -7.20 6.42 -33.14
N PHE A 91 -7.71 7.05 -34.21
CA PHE A 91 -7.84 6.44 -35.54
C PHE A 91 -6.48 6.11 -36.18
N LYS A 92 -5.37 6.68 -35.68
CA LYS A 92 -4.04 6.55 -36.30
C LYS A 92 -3.25 5.26 -35.99
N GLY A 93 -3.85 4.18 -35.48
CA GLY A 93 -3.25 2.86 -35.71
C GLY A 93 -3.54 1.74 -34.72
N LYS A 94 -3.70 2.01 -33.41
CA LYS A 94 -3.74 0.92 -32.40
C LYS A 94 -5.07 0.17 -32.35
N TYR A 95 -6.18 0.85 -32.62
CA TYR A 95 -7.54 0.26 -32.60
C TYR A 95 -8.19 0.21 -33.99
N TYR A 96 -7.45 0.56 -35.05
CA TYR A 96 -7.94 0.65 -36.43
C TYR A 96 -8.60 -0.65 -36.89
N ASN A 97 -7.97 -1.80 -36.62
CA ASN A 97 -8.49 -3.12 -37.01
C ASN A 97 -9.86 -3.40 -36.37
N ILE A 98 -10.06 -3.01 -35.11
CA ILE A 98 -11.33 -3.21 -34.39
C ILE A 98 -12.46 -2.39 -35.03
N TYR A 99 -12.16 -1.15 -35.43
CA TYR A 99 -13.12 -0.30 -36.16
C TYR A 99 -13.42 -0.83 -37.55
N VAL A 100 -12.40 -1.31 -38.29
CA VAL A 100 -12.56 -1.90 -39.62
C VAL A 100 -13.38 -3.19 -39.57
N GLU A 101 -13.12 -4.09 -38.63
CA GLU A 101 -13.91 -5.31 -38.42
C GLU A 101 -15.38 -4.98 -38.10
N SER A 102 -15.62 -3.97 -37.26
CA SER A 102 -16.98 -3.51 -36.93
C SER A 102 -17.70 -2.91 -38.15
N LEU A 103 -16.97 -2.21 -39.03
CA LEU A 103 -17.52 -1.66 -40.27
C LEU A 103 -17.81 -2.77 -41.30
N LEU A 104 -16.89 -3.72 -41.48
CA LEU A 104 -17.06 -4.83 -42.41
C LEU A 104 -18.23 -5.74 -42.02
N THR A 105 -18.39 -6.02 -40.72
CA THR A 105 -19.54 -6.77 -40.20
C THR A 105 -20.85 -6.02 -40.42
N LEU A 106 -20.89 -4.71 -40.24
CA LEU A 106 -22.07 -3.89 -40.56
C LEU A 106 -22.43 -3.98 -42.04
N ILE A 107 -21.45 -3.81 -42.95
CA ILE A 107 -21.66 -3.89 -44.40
C ILE A 107 -22.19 -5.28 -44.79
N PHE A 108 -21.63 -6.34 -44.22
CA PHE A 108 -22.08 -7.71 -44.46
C PHE A 108 -23.53 -7.94 -43.98
N LEU A 109 -23.88 -7.44 -42.80
CA LEU A 109 -25.25 -7.54 -42.27
C LEU A 109 -26.26 -6.74 -43.11
N MET A 110 -25.87 -5.57 -43.61
CA MET A 110 -26.70 -4.79 -44.53
C MET A 110 -26.92 -5.51 -45.86
N TYR A 111 -25.86 -6.09 -46.42
CA TYR A 111 -25.96 -6.86 -47.66
C TYR A 111 -26.86 -8.08 -47.51
N THR A 112 -26.68 -8.86 -46.44
CA THR A 112 -27.54 -10.03 -46.14
C THR A 112 -28.99 -9.64 -45.90
N MET A 113 -29.27 -8.51 -45.24
CA MET A 113 -30.63 -8.01 -45.07
C MET A 113 -31.27 -7.61 -46.41
N ALA A 114 -30.51 -6.93 -47.28
CA ALA A 114 -30.98 -6.53 -48.60
C ALA A 114 -31.31 -7.75 -49.50
N THR A 115 -30.47 -8.79 -49.50
CA THR A 115 -30.72 -10.00 -50.30
C THR A 115 -31.94 -10.78 -49.81
N ILE A 116 -32.15 -10.86 -48.48
CA ILE A 116 -33.32 -11.51 -47.89
C ILE A 116 -34.61 -10.77 -48.27
N MET A 117 -34.59 -9.44 -48.24
CA MET A 117 -35.74 -8.60 -48.63
C MET A 117 -36.13 -8.74 -50.11
N VAL A 118 -35.15 -8.90 -51.00
CA VAL A 118 -35.40 -9.11 -52.44
C VAL A 118 -35.97 -10.51 -52.71
N THR A 119 -35.52 -11.51 -51.97
CA THR A 119 -35.84 -12.92 -52.24
C THR A 119 -37.15 -13.37 -51.58
N ASN A 120 -37.57 -12.73 -50.48
CA ASN A 120 -38.66 -13.21 -49.64
C ASN A 120 -39.79 -12.16 -49.52
N ARG A 121 -41.05 -12.58 -49.65
CA ARG A 121 -42.23 -11.69 -49.52
C ARG A 121 -42.84 -11.68 -48.11
N ASN A 122 -42.38 -12.55 -47.20
CA ASN A 122 -42.94 -12.65 -45.86
C ASN A 122 -42.31 -11.61 -44.91
N LEU A 123 -43.04 -10.52 -44.66
CA LEU A 123 -42.68 -9.40 -43.79
C LEU A 123 -42.28 -9.82 -42.37
N PHE A 124 -43.01 -10.74 -41.75
CA PHE A 124 -42.72 -11.17 -40.38
C PHE A 124 -41.36 -11.87 -40.27
N GLY A 125 -41.01 -12.70 -41.27
CA GLY A 125 -39.72 -13.37 -41.33
C GLY A 125 -38.56 -12.39 -41.48
N ILE A 126 -38.73 -11.36 -42.32
CA ILE A 126 -37.73 -10.31 -42.55
C ILE A 126 -37.46 -9.51 -41.26
N VAL A 127 -38.52 -9.07 -40.57
CA VAL A 127 -38.38 -8.32 -39.32
C VAL A 127 -37.71 -9.17 -38.23
N PHE A 128 -38.08 -10.44 -38.13
CA PHE A 128 -37.49 -11.36 -37.16
C PHE A 128 -35.99 -11.60 -37.41
N ILE A 129 -35.59 -11.84 -38.65
CA ILE A 129 -34.18 -12.01 -39.02
C ILE A 129 -33.41 -10.70 -38.80
N GLY A 130 -33.99 -9.54 -39.17
CA GLY A 130 -33.38 -8.24 -38.93
C GLY A 130 -33.10 -7.98 -37.44
N ALA A 131 -34.01 -8.37 -36.55
CA ALA A 131 -33.82 -8.26 -35.11
C ALA A 131 -32.67 -9.15 -34.59
N ILE A 132 -32.53 -10.38 -35.12
CA ILE A 132 -31.42 -11.28 -34.80
C ILE A 132 -30.09 -10.68 -35.25
N LEU A 133 -30.01 -10.20 -36.50
CA LEU A 133 -28.82 -9.57 -37.06
C LEU A 133 -28.41 -8.31 -36.28
N ALA A 134 -29.39 -7.49 -35.88
CA ALA A 134 -29.14 -6.31 -35.04
C ALA A 134 -28.59 -6.70 -33.66
N LYS A 135 -29.13 -7.76 -33.01
CA LYS A 135 -28.61 -8.27 -31.73
C LYS A 135 -27.17 -8.77 -31.85
N ILE A 136 -26.85 -9.50 -32.93
CA ILE A 136 -25.48 -9.97 -33.21
C ILE A 136 -24.54 -8.78 -33.38
N TYR A 137 -24.94 -7.76 -34.15
CA TYR A 137 -24.15 -6.55 -34.34
C TYR A 137 -23.88 -5.79 -33.04
N ILE A 138 -24.92 -5.59 -32.23
CA ILE A 138 -24.81 -4.95 -30.91
C ILE A 138 -23.81 -5.71 -30.03
N SER A 139 -23.89 -7.05 -29.99
CA SER A 139 -22.99 -7.89 -29.22
C SER A 139 -21.52 -7.74 -29.64
N ILE A 140 -21.25 -7.67 -30.95
CA ILE A 140 -19.90 -7.48 -31.48
C ILE A 140 -19.35 -6.11 -31.10
N LEU A 141 -20.16 -5.05 -31.21
CA LEU A 141 -19.76 -3.69 -30.83
C LEU A 141 -19.43 -3.58 -29.35
N ILE A 142 -20.28 -4.11 -28.47
CA ILE A 142 -20.06 -4.08 -27.02
C ILE A 142 -18.74 -4.79 -26.68
N ASN A 143 -18.51 -5.98 -27.25
CA ASN A 143 -17.28 -6.74 -27.04
C ASN A 143 -16.03 -5.97 -27.49
N ASN A 144 -16.08 -5.35 -28.66
CA ASN A 144 -14.98 -4.59 -29.23
C ASN A 144 -14.64 -3.34 -28.39
N LEU A 145 -15.66 -2.68 -27.83
CA LEU A 145 -15.48 -1.57 -26.92
C LEU A 145 -14.95 -2.00 -25.56
N GLY A 146 -15.42 -3.12 -25.02
CA GLY A 146 -14.88 -3.71 -23.80
C GLY A 146 -13.35 -3.85 -23.87
N LYS A 147 -12.83 -4.36 -25.00
CA LYS A 147 -11.37 -4.46 -25.24
C LYS A 147 -10.67 -3.10 -25.27
N ILE A 148 -11.23 -2.11 -25.95
CA ILE A 148 -10.63 -0.77 -26.05
C ILE A 148 -10.57 -0.12 -24.67
N LEU A 149 -11.67 -0.17 -23.93
CA LEU A 149 -11.79 0.37 -22.58
C LEU A 149 -10.84 -0.32 -21.60
N LEU A 150 -10.70 -1.64 -21.68
CA LEU A 150 -9.75 -2.41 -20.88
C LEU A 150 -8.31 -1.98 -21.17
N ASN A 151 -7.93 -1.90 -22.45
CA ASN A 151 -6.59 -1.50 -22.85
C ASN A 151 -6.26 -0.07 -22.40
N LYS A 152 -7.20 0.86 -22.52
CA LYS A 152 -7.05 2.23 -22.00
C LYS A 152 -6.86 2.25 -20.49
N LYS A 153 -7.58 1.40 -19.74
CA LYS A 153 -7.39 1.29 -18.28
C LYS A 153 -5.96 0.90 -17.94
N VAL A 154 -5.44 -0.13 -18.61
CA VAL A 154 -4.07 -0.61 -18.42
C VAL A 154 -3.04 0.47 -18.81
N GLU A 155 -3.25 1.19 -19.92
CA GLU A 155 -2.37 2.30 -20.32
C GLU A 155 -2.36 3.45 -19.31
N ALA A 156 -3.53 3.78 -18.75
CA ALA A 156 -3.63 4.80 -17.73
C ALA A 156 -2.84 4.39 -16.49
N MET A 157 -3.01 3.14 -16.02
CA MET A 157 -2.25 2.57 -14.90
C MET A 157 -0.75 2.61 -15.16
N TYR A 158 -0.30 2.24 -16.36
CA TYR A 158 1.11 2.34 -16.75
C TYR A 158 1.64 3.78 -16.67
N SER A 159 0.81 4.77 -17.02
CA SER A 159 1.16 6.19 -16.94
C SER A 159 1.02 6.82 -15.54
N GLY A 160 0.71 6.02 -14.52
CA GLY A 160 0.50 6.49 -13.14
C GLY A 160 -0.82 7.24 -12.92
N LYS A 161 -1.82 7.03 -13.80
CA LYS A 161 -3.15 7.62 -13.69
C LYS A 161 -4.17 6.52 -13.46
N ASP A 162 -4.98 6.66 -12.44
CA ASP A 162 -6.14 5.80 -12.27
C ASP A 162 -7.34 6.36 -13.04
N ILE A 163 -7.96 5.53 -13.87
CA ILE A 163 -9.16 5.86 -14.63
C ILE A 163 -10.22 4.83 -14.25
N ASP A 164 -11.31 5.32 -13.66
CA ASP A 164 -12.52 4.54 -13.46
C ASP A 164 -13.13 4.19 -14.81
N VAL A 165 -12.98 2.92 -15.19
CA VAL A 165 -13.65 2.34 -16.36
C VAL A 165 -14.82 1.51 -15.87
N PHE A 166 -16.03 2.00 -16.16
CA PHE A 166 -17.25 1.23 -15.99
C PHE A 166 -17.49 0.38 -17.23
N ILE A 167 -17.29 -0.93 -17.11
CA ILE A 167 -17.71 -1.91 -18.11
C ILE A 167 -18.90 -2.66 -17.50
N ASP A 168 -20.09 -2.38 -18.02
CA ASP A 168 -21.37 -3.00 -17.62
C ASP A 168 -21.60 -4.36 -18.33
N ASP A 169 -20.54 -4.90 -18.94
CA ASP A 169 -20.54 -6.17 -19.65
C ASP A 169 -20.02 -7.27 -18.71
N GLU A 170 -20.82 -8.32 -18.55
CA GLU A 170 -20.51 -9.50 -17.75
C GLU A 170 -19.19 -10.16 -18.20
N ILE A 171 -18.84 -10.04 -19.49
CA ILE A 171 -17.63 -10.61 -20.09
C ILE A 171 -16.33 -9.99 -19.53
N TYR A 172 -16.32 -8.69 -19.24
CA TYR A 172 -15.10 -7.97 -18.86
C TYR A 172 -15.03 -7.60 -17.38
N LYS A 173 -16.10 -7.83 -16.63
CA LYS A 173 -16.19 -7.52 -15.20
C LYS A 173 -15.05 -8.16 -14.39
N ASP A 174 -14.76 -9.44 -14.62
CA ASP A 174 -13.68 -10.17 -13.93
C ASP A 174 -12.29 -9.64 -14.30
N SER A 175 -12.10 -9.27 -15.58
CA SER A 175 -10.84 -8.69 -16.04
C SER A 175 -10.57 -7.34 -15.38
N VAL A 176 -11.60 -6.49 -15.25
CA VAL A 176 -11.51 -5.18 -14.57
C VAL A 176 -11.20 -5.36 -13.08
N TYR A 177 -11.85 -6.34 -12.43
CA TYR A 177 -11.60 -6.67 -11.03
C TYR A 177 -10.16 -7.14 -10.80
N LEU A 178 -9.67 -8.09 -11.61
CA LEU A 178 -8.31 -8.61 -11.52
C LEU A 178 -7.26 -7.52 -11.76
N ILE A 179 -7.46 -6.66 -12.76
CA ILE A 179 -6.54 -5.56 -13.06
C ILE A 179 -6.47 -4.56 -11.90
N ASN A 180 -7.61 -4.21 -11.28
CA ASN A 180 -7.61 -3.35 -10.10
C ASN A 180 -6.85 -3.97 -8.93
N HIS A 181 -7.14 -5.23 -8.61
CA HIS A 181 -6.44 -5.93 -7.54
C HIS A 181 -4.94 -6.06 -7.79
N LEU A 182 -4.54 -6.34 -9.03
CA LEU A 182 -3.12 -6.37 -9.42
C LEU A 182 -2.47 -5.00 -9.28
N HIS A 183 -3.14 -3.93 -9.75
CA HIS A 183 -2.64 -2.57 -9.62
C HIS A 183 -2.42 -2.17 -8.16
N ASP A 184 -3.41 -2.43 -7.30
CA ASP A 184 -3.32 -2.12 -5.86
C ASP A 184 -2.22 -2.96 -5.19
N SER A 185 -2.15 -4.26 -5.51
CA SER A 185 -1.11 -5.15 -4.99
C SER A 185 0.29 -4.70 -5.41
N VAL A 186 0.47 -4.27 -6.66
CA VAL A 186 1.76 -3.78 -7.18
C VAL A 186 2.13 -2.46 -6.51
N ILE A 187 1.20 -1.51 -6.38
CA ILE A 187 1.46 -0.24 -5.70
C ILE A 187 1.87 -0.47 -4.25
N ASN A 188 1.13 -1.29 -3.51
CA ASN A 188 1.44 -1.60 -2.11
C ASN A 188 2.82 -2.25 -2.00
N THR A 189 3.11 -3.26 -2.83
CA THR A 189 4.41 -3.94 -2.84
C THR A 189 5.56 -2.99 -3.19
N MET A 190 5.37 -2.10 -4.16
CA MET A 190 6.36 -1.09 -4.52
C MET A 190 6.58 -0.08 -3.40
N GLN A 191 5.52 0.37 -2.74
CA GLN A 191 5.60 1.30 -1.63
C GLN A 191 6.35 0.68 -0.44
N ASP A 192 6.02 -0.57 -0.10
CA ASP A 192 6.72 -1.33 0.94
C ASP A 192 8.19 -1.50 0.59
N LYS A 193 8.51 -1.79 -0.69
CA LYS A 193 9.89 -1.91 -1.16
C LYS A 193 10.66 -0.60 -1.06
N ILE A 194 10.06 0.52 -1.48
CA ILE A 194 10.67 1.86 -1.38
C ILE A 194 10.91 2.23 0.08
N ASN A 195 9.92 2.00 0.95
CA ASN A 195 10.05 2.24 2.39
C ASN A 195 11.18 1.39 2.99
N SER A 196 11.26 0.11 2.62
CA SER A 196 12.34 -0.79 3.05
C SER A 196 13.73 -0.34 2.58
N GLU A 197 13.89 0.09 1.33
CA GLU A 197 15.18 0.56 0.81
C GLU A 197 15.61 1.90 1.42
N LYS A 198 14.66 2.82 1.64
CA LYS A 198 14.92 4.05 2.41
C LYS A 198 15.36 3.73 3.83
N MET A 199 14.64 2.84 4.50
CA MET A 199 14.94 2.40 5.85
C MET A 199 16.33 1.76 5.97
N LYS A 200 16.73 0.90 5.01
CA LYS A 200 18.09 0.35 4.96
C LYS A 200 19.14 1.44 4.81
N THR A 201 18.88 2.42 3.94
CA THR A 201 19.81 3.52 3.68
C THR A 201 20.01 4.37 4.93
N GLU A 202 18.93 4.80 5.58
CA GLU A 202 18.97 5.58 6.83
C GLU A 202 19.68 4.82 7.96
N LEU A 203 19.41 3.51 8.07
CA LEU A 203 20.04 2.62 9.03
C LEU A 203 21.56 2.55 8.83
N ILE A 204 22.02 2.36 7.60
CA ILE A 204 23.45 2.32 7.29
C ILE A 204 24.10 3.67 7.55
N THR A 205 23.50 4.78 7.11
CA THR A 205 24.12 6.11 7.23
C THR A 205 24.26 6.54 8.70
N ASN A 206 23.21 6.42 9.51
CA ASN A 206 23.25 6.85 10.91
C ASN A 206 24.21 5.98 11.74
N ILE A 207 24.16 4.66 11.55
CA ILE A 207 25.01 3.74 12.31
C ILE A 207 26.47 3.83 11.85
N SER A 208 26.75 4.09 10.58
CA SER A 208 28.12 4.29 10.11
C SER A 208 28.83 5.44 10.83
N HIS A 209 28.11 6.54 11.07
CA HIS A 209 28.64 7.66 11.86
C HIS A 209 28.90 7.25 13.32
N ASP A 210 27.94 6.56 13.94
CA ASP A 210 28.05 6.14 15.35
C ASP A 210 29.11 5.03 15.56
N ILE A 211 29.39 4.21 14.54
CA ILE A 211 30.48 3.22 14.51
C ILE A 211 31.85 3.88 14.32
N LYS A 212 31.94 4.92 13.48
CA LYS A 212 33.21 5.60 13.18
C LYS A 212 33.84 6.20 14.45
N THR A 213 33.04 6.80 15.33
CA THR A 213 33.52 7.45 16.55
C THR A 213 34.29 6.52 17.51
N PRO A 214 33.73 5.41 18.02
CA PRO A 214 34.47 4.49 18.88
C PRO A 214 35.60 3.78 18.15
N LEU A 215 35.47 3.52 16.84
CA LEU A 215 36.56 2.92 16.07
C LEU A 215 37.77 3.85 15.99
N THR A 216 37.56 5.14 15.70
CA THR A 216 38.62 6.15 15.73
C THR A 216 39.22 6.29 17.13
N SER A 217 38.40 6.24 18.18
CA SER A 217 38.90 6.23 19.56
C SER A 217 39.78 5.01 19.82
N ILE A 218 39.37 3.81 19.41
CA ILE A 218 40.16 2.57 19.56
C ILE A 218 41.51 2.70 18.86
N ILE A 219 41.54 3.16 17.61
CA ILE A 219 42.79 3.34 16.85
C ILE A 219 43.72 4.31 17.59
N ASN A 220 43.20 5.46 18.00
CA ASN A 220 43.99 6.46 18.71
C ASN A 220 44.54 5.94 20.06
N TYR A 221 43.73 5.21 20.84
CA TYR A 221 44.18 4.68 22.14
C TYR A 221 45.16 3.52 21.97
N VAL A 222 45.09 2.73 20.90
CA VAL A 222 46.14 1.76 20.55
C VAL A 222 47.44 2.48 20.21
N ASP A 223 47.37 3.56 19.43
CA ASP A 223 48.55 4.37 19.10
C ASP A 223 49.17 5.00 20.36
N LEU A 224 48.35 5.56 21.26
CA LEU A 224 48.82 6.10 22.54
C LEU A 224 49.43 5.01 23.42
N LEU A 225 48.80 3.84 23.52
CA LEU A 225 49.28 2.71 24.31
C LEU A 225 50.66 2.20 23.85
N ASN A 226 50.93 2.23 22.53
CA ASN A 226 52.22 1.83 21.96
C ASN A 226 53.39 2.75 22.34
N HIS A 227 53.11 4.00 22.69
CA HIS A 227 54.13 5.00 23.04
C HIS A 227 54.14 5.34 24.54
N GLU A 228 53.22 4.78 25.32
CA GLU A 228 53.08 5.06 26.75
C GLU A 228 54.02 4.18 27.60
N THR A 229 54.67 4.80 28.57
CA THR A 229 55.59 4.12 29.49
C THR A 229 55.03 4.02 30.90
N ASP A 230 54.08 4.89 31.27
CA ASP A 230 53.42 4.83 32.57
C ASP A 230 52.36 3.72 32.63
N GLU A 231 52.52 2.80 33.59
CA GLU A 231 51.59 1.68 33.80
C GLU A 231 50.18 2.14 34.23
N SER A 232 50.08 3.29 34.91
CA SER A 232 48.78 3.81 35.35
C SER A 232 47.93 4.32 34.18
N GLU A 233 48.53 5.09 33.26
CA GLU A 233 47.88 5.54 32.03
C GLU A 233 47.62 4.39 31.04
N LYS A 234 48.52 3.39 30.94
CA LYS A 234 48.25 2.18 30.15
C LYS A 234 46.97 1.47 30.60
N LYS A 235 46.80 1.29 31.91
CA LYS A 235 45.59 0.66 32.47
C LYS A 235 44.34 1.45 32.10
N ARG A 236 44.39 2.78 32.22
CA ARG A 236 43.31 3.67 31.82
C ARG A 236 43.00 3.57 30.31
N TYR A 237 44.01 3.50 29.45
CA TYR A 237 43.81 3.31 28.01
C TYR A 237 43.17 1.96 27.70
N ILE A 238 43.59 0.89 28.37
CA ILE A 238 42.97 -0.44 28.24
C ILE A 238 41.49 -0.41 28.64
N GLU A 239 41.14 0.28 29.73
CA GLU A 239 39.73 0.44 30.14
C GLU A 239 38.90 1.17 29.07
N ILE A 240 39.46 2.21 28.45
CA ILE A 240 38.80 2.95 27.36
C ILE A 240 38.66 2.09 26.09
N LEU A 241 39.68 1.30 25.76
CA LEU A 241 39.63 0.34 24.65
C LEU A 241 38.54 -0.71 24.87
N GLU A 242 38.48 -1.28 26.07
CA GLU A 242 37.47 -2.28 26.43
C GLU A 242 36.06 -1.71 26.36
N TYR A 243 35.87 -0.50 26.90
CA TYR A 243 34.60 0.23 26.81
C TYR A 243 34.15 0.43 25.35
N ASN A 244 35.03 0.97 24.50
CA ASN A 244 34.69 1.22 23.10
C ASN A 244 34.47 -0.07 22.31
N ALA A 245 35.21 -1.14 22.58
CA ALA A 245 35.03 -2.43 21.93
C ALA A 245 33.67 -3.07 22.29
N LYS A 246 33.30 -3.05 23.57
CA LYS A 246 31.97 -3.50 24.05
C LYS A 246 30.84 -2.68 23.44
N ARG A 247 31.03 -1.36 23.36
CA ARG A 247 30.07 -0.45 22.71
C ARG A 247 29.91 -0.77 21.22
N LEU A 248 31.01 -0.96 20.49
CA LEU A 248 31.00 -1.33 19.07
C LEU A 248 30.26 -2.65 18.84
N LYS A 249 30.56 -3.68 19.65
CA LYS A 249 29.88 -4.98 19.62
C LYS A 249 28.36 -4.81 19.78
N THR A 250 27.94 -4.00 20.74
CA THR A 250 26.51 -3.75 21.00
C THR A 250 25.85 -3.08 19.79
N MET A 251 26.50 -2.07 19.18
CA MET A 251 25.94 -1.38 18.01
C MET A 251 25.81 -2.29 16.78
N VAL A 252 26.77 -3.19 16.55
CA VAL A 252 26.68 -4.17 15.46
C VAL A 252 25.54 -5.17 15.71
N ILE A 253 25.38 -5.63 16.94
CA ILE A 253 24.26 -6.51 17.31
C ILE A 253 22.93 -5.79 17.11
N ASP A 254 22.79 -4.56 17.59
CA ASP A 254 21.58 -3.75 17.43
C ASP A 254 21.24 -3.48 15.97
N LEU A 255 22.24 -3.25 15.11
CA LEU A 255 22.09 -3.11 13.67
C LEU A 255 21.47 -4.37 13.05
N ILE A 256 21.99 -5.56 13.39
CA ILE A 256 21.48 -6.84 12.90
C ILE A 256 20.04 -7.06 13.37
N TYR A 257 19.76 -6.79 14.65
CA TYR A 257 18.41 -6.91 15.19
C TYR A 257 17.46 -5.94 14.51
N ALA A 258 17.77 -4.65 14.40
CA ALA A 258 16.92 -3.67 13.74
C ALA A 258 16.63 -4.03 12.28
N SER A 259 17.61 -4.58 11.55
CA SER A 259 17.43 -5.04 10.18
C SER A 259 16.50 -6.26 10.07
N LYS A 260 16.66 -7.25 10.96
CA LYS A 260 15.85 -8.46 10.94
C LYS A 260 14.44 -8.25 11.51
N THR A 261 14.30 -7.49 12.61
CA THR A 261 12.99 -7.22 13.23
C THR A 261 12.10 -6.41 12.30
N GLY A 262 12.67 -5.44 11.57
CA GLY A 262 11.91 -4.60 10.65
C GLY A 262 11.40 -5.33 9.39
N THR A 263 11.94 -6.51 9.09
CA THR A 263 11.53 -7.34 7.94
C THR A 263 10.70 -8.56 8.34
N GLY A 264 10.51 -8.80 9.64
CA GLY A 264 9.82 -10.00 10.15
C GLY A 264 10.63 -11.30 10.03
N ASN A 265 11.88 -11.25 9.57
CA ASN A 265 12.73 -12.43 9.34
C ASN A 265 13.54 -12.81 10.60
N ILE A 266 12.83 -13.07 11.71
CA ILE A 266 13.42 -13.59 12.95
C ILE A 266 12.64 -14.82 13.38
N ASP A 267 13.33 -15.96 13.48
CA ASP A 267 12.77 -17.19 14.02
C ASP A 267 12.52 -17.06 15.52
N ILE A 268 11.36 -17.55 15.99
CA ILE A 268 10.94 -17.52 17.38
C ILE A 268 10.99 -18.95 17.93
N GLU A 269 11.69 -19.12 19.06
CA GLU A 269 11.72 -20.40 19.78
C GLU A 269 10.87 -20.27 21.05
N MET A 270 9.70 -20.90 21.04
CA MET A 270 8.76 -20.79 22.16
C MET A 270 9.10 -21.79 23.26
N GLU A 271 9.35 -21.28 24.45
CA GLU A 271 9.61 -22.05 25.67
C GLU A 271 8.76 -21.52 26.84
N VAL A 272 8.70 -22.28 27.93
CA VAL A 272 8.03 -21.83 29.16
C VAL A 272 9.04 -21.02 29.98
N VAL A 273 8.75 -19.73 30.15
CA VAL A 273 9.60 -18.78 30.88
C VAL A 273 8.86 -18.30 32.13
N GLU A 274 9.57 -18.26 33.25
CA GLU A 274 9.14 -17.58 34.47
C GLU A 274 9.55 -16.10 34.36
N LEU A 275 8.57 -15.21 34.28
CA LEU A 275 8.80 -13.80 33.91
C LEU A 275 9.53 -13.01 35.01
N ASN A 276 9.23 -13.28 36.28
CA ASN A 276 9.83 -12.55 37.39
C ASN A 276 11.32 -12.92 37.53
N GLU A 277 11.65 -14.20 37.42
CA GLU A 277 13.02 -14.73 37.39
C GLU A 277 13.81 -14.14 36.23
N LEU A 278 13.22 -14.07 35.03
CA LEU A 278 13.87 -13.45 33.88
C LEU A 278 14.21 -11.97 34.15
N VAL A 279 13.26 -11.20 34.70
CA VAL A 279 13.47 -9.78 35.03
C VAL A 279 14.60 -9.63 36.06
N LEU A 280 14.59 -10.44 37.11
CA LEU A 280 15.62 -10.42 38.16
C LEU A 280 16.99 -10.88 37.64
N GLN A 281 17.03 -11.87 36.74
CA GLN A 281 18.26 -12.34 36.10
C GLN A 281 18.88 -11.24 35.23
N VAL A 282 18.07 -10.53 34.44
CA VAL A 282 18.54 -9.39 33.65
C VAL A 282 18.98 -8.26 34.59
N TYR A 283 18.23 -7.96 35.65
CA TYR A 283 18.63 -6.96 36.64
C TYR A 283 20.00 -7.27 37.25
N GLY A 284 20.29 -8.53 37.59
CA GLY A 284 21.59 -8.95 38.11
C GLY A 284 22.78 -8.63 37.20
N GLN A 285 22.57 -8.49 35.88
CA GLN A 285 23.60 -8.04 34.94
C GLN A 285 23.84 -6.53 35.00
N PHE A 286 22.83 -5.76 35.38
CA PHE A 286 22.86 -4.30 35.48
C PHE A 286 23.10 -3.78 36.91
N ASP A 287 23.11 -4.65 37.92
CA ASP A 287 23.25 -4.27 39.34
C ASP A 287 24.47 -3.36 39.58
N SER A 288 25.62 -3.69 38.97
CA SER A 288 26.82 -2.85 39.07
C SER A 288 26.65 -1.45 38.46
N ASP A 289 25.87 -1.33 37.39
CA ASP A 289 25.62 -0.05 36.72
C ASP A 289 24.55 0.78 37.44
N PHE A 290 23.53 0.13 38.02
CA PHE A 290 22.58 0.77 38.93
C PHE A 290 23.29 1.34 40.16
N ASN A 291 24.18 0.55 40.78
CA ASN A 291 24.97 0.99 41.93
C ASN A 291 25.88 2.18 41.59
N LYS A 292 26.55 2.17 40.42
CA LYS A 292 27.37 3.32 39.96
C LYS A 292 26.57 4.61 39.79
N MET A 293 25.29 4.49 39.40
CA MET A 293 24.40 5.63 39.17
C MET A 293 23.54 5.97 40.39
N GLU A 294 23.76 5.27 41.52
CA GLU A 294 22.99 5.41 42.76
C GLU A 294 21.48 5.24 42.52
N LEU A 295 21.10 4.24 41.71
CA LEU A 295 19.72 3.89 41.41
C LEU A 295 19.28 2.70 42.28
N GLU A 296 18.14 2.83 42.94
CA GLU A 296 17.53 1.75 43.72
C GLU A 296 16.43 1.09 42.89
N PHE A 297 16.56 -0.21 42.60
CA PHE A 297 15.53 -0.96 41.88
C PHE A 297 14.57 -1.64 42.86
N GLU A 298 13.31 -1.21 42.83
CA GLU A 298 12.22 -1.86 43.56
C GLU A 298 11.36 -2.66 42.60
N TYR A 299 11.34 -3.98 42.79
CA TYR A 299 10.52 -4.89 42.00
C TYR A 299 9.33 -5.40 42.82
N ASN A 300 8.11 -5.13 42.34
CA ASN A 300 6.88 -5.59 42.96
C ASN A 300 6.26 -6.74 42.16
N ASP A 301 6.43 -7.96 42.66
CA ASP A 301 5.87 -9.20 42.13
C ASP A 301 4.52 -9.50 42.78
N LYS A 302 3.45 -8.82 42.33
CA LYS A 302 2.09 -9.06 42.87
C LYS A 302 1.66 -10.52 42.83
N ARG A 303 2.26 -11.31 41.93
CA ARG A 303 2.24 -12.77 41.95
C ARG A 303 3.66 -13.29 41.92
N LYS A 304 4.00 -14.18 42.87
CA LYS A 304 5.34 -14.80 42.96
C LYS A 304 5.75 -15.60 41.73
N THR A 305 4.79 -16.15 40.97
CA THR A 305 5.08 -16.97 39.79
C THR A 305 4.17 -16.60 38.63
N VAL A 306 4.77 -16.18 37.52
CA VAL A 306 4.14 -15.78 36.26
C VAL A 306 4.80 -16.55 35.12
N LEU A 307 4.19 -17.67 34.72
CA LEU A 307 4.67 -18.49 33.60
C LEU A 307 4.06 -18.02 32.28
N MET A 308 4.91 -17.84 31.27
CA MET A 308 4.53 -17.44 29.92
C MET A 308 5.16 -18.38 28.89
N MET A 309 4.42 -18.69 27.82
CA MET A 309 5.00 -19.33 26.63
C MET A 309 5.55 -18.22 25.73
N THR A 310 6.88 -18.10 25.63
CA THR A 310 7.58 -17.03 24.90
C THR A 310 9.01 -17.48 24.57
N ASP A 311 9.73 -16.69 23.79
CA ASP A 311 11.17 -16.84 23.60
C ASP A 311 11.94 -16.07 24.67
N GLY A 312 12.61 -16.79 25.59
CA GLY A 312 13.31 -16.19 26.73
C GLY A 312 14.47 -15.30 26.32
N ALA A 313 15.21 -15.66 25.28
CA ALA A 313 16.34 -14.87 24.79
C ALA A 313 15.90 -13.53 24.21
N LYS A 314 14.82 -13.52 23.41
CA LYS A 314 14.26 -12.28 22.84
C LYS A 314 13.63 -11.40 23.92
N LEU A 315 12.94 -11.99 24.88
CA LEU A 315 12.34 -11.23 25.99
C LEU A 315 13.42 -10.67 26.93
N SER A 316 14.51 -11.41 27.19
CA SER A 316 15.70 -10.89 27.89
C SER A 316 16.21 -9.63 27.20
N ARG A 317 16.34 -9.69 25.86
CA ARG A 317 16.82 -8.56 25.06
C ARG A 317 15.92 -7.33 25.15
N VAL A 318 14.60 -7.52 25.24
CA VAL A 318 13.64 -6.43 25.48
C VAL A 318 13.94 -5.77 26.83
N ILE A 319 14.09 -6.56 27.90
CA ILE A 319 14.34 -6.05 29.25
C ILE A 319 15.72 -5.37 29.33
N GLU A 320 16.75 -5.93 28.70
CA GLU A 320 18.09 -5.34 28.58
C GLU A 320 18.04 -3.95 27.93
N ASN A 321 17.27 -3.80 26.85
CA ASN A 321 17.11 -2.51 26.17
C ASN A 321 16.40 -1.48 27.07
N ILE A 322 15.43 -1.91 27.87
CA ILE A 322 14.73 -1.04 28.83
C ILE A 322 15.66 -0.63 29.97
N PHE A 323 16.34 -1.59 30.61
CA PHE A 323 17.28 -1.30 31.70
C PHE A 323 18.48 -0.45 31.25
N SER A 324 19.01 -0.70 30.05
CA SER A 324 20.06 0.15 29.48
C SER A 324 19.59 1.61 29.32
N ASN A 325 18.34 1.83 28.91
CA ASN A 325 17.77 3.18 28.84
C ASN A 325 17.58 3.79 30.23
N ILE A 326 17.09 3.00 31.20
CA ILE A 326 16.93 3.46 32.58
C ILE A 326 18.27 3.92 33.16
N VAL A 327 19.33 3.12 33.04
CA VAL A 327 20.66 3.50 33.54
C VAL A 327 21.18 4.78 32.88
N LYS A 328 20.99 4.95 31.57
CA LYS A 328 21.51 6.11 30.82
C LYS A 328 20.77 7.41 31.09
N TYR A 329 19.46 7.34 31.29
CA TYR A 329 18.58 8.51 31.29
C TYR A 329 17.90 8.81 32.63
N SER A 330 18.05 7.95 33.64
CA SER A 330 17.52 8.24 34.98
C SER A 330 18.29 9.35 35.68
N LYS A 331 17.58 10.10 36.51
CA LYS A 331 18.16 11.03 37.47
C LYS A 331 18.92 10.22 38.53
N PRO A 332 20.19 10.55 38.83
CA PRO A 332 20.93 9.89 39.91
C PRO A 332 20.19 10.01 41.25
N ASN A 333 20.42 9.07 42.18
CA ASN A 333 19.78 9.04 43.49
C ASN A 333 18.24 8.94 43.44
N THR A 334 17.70 8.19 42.47
CA THR A 334 16.25 7.96 42.36
C THR A 334 15.91 6.48 42.31
N LYS A 335 14.64 6.19 42.63
CA LYS A 335 14.09 4.83 42.57
C LYS A 335 13.61 4.51 41.17
N VAL A 336 13.87 3.28 40.75
CA VAL A 336 13.33 2.64 39.55
C VAL A 336 12.34 1.59 40.01
N TYR A 337 11.10 1.65 39.52
CA TYR A 337 10.07 0.68 39.89
C TYR A 337 9.82 -0.29 38.74
N GLY A 338 9.88 -1.58 39.04
CA GLY A 338 9.39 -2.64 38.17
C GLY A 338 8.14 -3.29 38.78
N GLU A 339 7.11 -3.53 37.99
CA GLU A 339 5.87 -4.18 38.44
C GLU A 339 5.45 -5.26 37.46
N CYS A 340 5.07 -6.42 37.98
CA CYS A 340 4.47 -7.51 37.19
C CYS A 340 3.10 -7.85 37.77
N ASP A 341 2.07 -7.75 36.94
CA ASP A 341 0.68 -8.04 37.32
C ASP A 341 0.00 -8.93 36.26
N VAL A 342 -1.01 -9.67 36.69
CA VAL A 342 -1.84 -10.50 35.81
C VAL A 342 -3.31 -10.14 36.02
N VAL A 343 -3.87 -9.41 35.07
CA VAL A 343 -5.23 -8.84 35.12
C VAL A 343 -6.01 -9.28 33.90
N ASN A 344 -7.19 -9.88 34.10
CA ASN A 344 -8.10 -10.29 33.03
C ASN A 344 -7.43 -11.10 31.89
N ASP A 345 -6.64 -12.12 32.26
CA ASP A 345 -5.85 -12.93 31.32
C ASP A 345 -4.83 -12.14 30.48
N ASN A 346 -4.37 -10.97 30.96
CA ASN A 346 -3.22 -10.25 30.41
C ASN A 346 -2.11 -10.14 31.45
N ILE A 347 -0.88 -10.39 31.02
CA ILE A 347 0.34 -10.15 31.79
C ILE A 347 0.79 -8.74 31.48
N ILE A 348 0.93 -7.92 32.52
CA ILE A 348 1.30 -6.51 32.43
C ILE A 348 2.63 -6.35 33.16
N LEU A 349 3.68 -6.01 32.42
CA LEU A 349 5.01 -5.70 32.96
C LEU A 349 5.27 -4.21 32.78
N LYS A 350 5.57 -3.50 33.87
CA LYS A 350 5.83 -2.05 33.86
C LYS A 350 7.20 -1.77 34.43
N PHE A 351 7.90 -0.84 33.80
CA PHE A 351 9.11 -0.24 34.33
C PHE A 351 8.94 1.28 34.34
N SER A 352 9.31 1.91 35.46
CA SER A 352 9.26 3.36 35.58
C SER A 352 10.50 3.94 36.24
N ASN A 353 10.91 5.11 35.76
CA ASN A 353 12.04 5.85 36.30
C ASN A 353 11.80 7.36 36.19
N VAL A 354 12.53 8.13 37.00
CA VAL A 354 12.55 9.59 36.91
C VAL A 354 13.67 9.98 35.96
N SER A 355 13.35 10.69 34.88
CA SER A 355 14.34 11.14 33.90
C SER A 355 15.21 12.26 34.46
N LYS A 356 16.49 12.28 34.08
CA LYS A 356 17.43 13.35 34.44
C LYS A 356 17.15 14.66 33.70
N ASN A 357 16.63 14.56 32.46
CA ASN A 357 16.38 15.66 31.56
C ASN A 357 14.92 15.63 31.13
N LYS A 358 14.37 16.80 30.80
CA LYS A 358 13.00 16.89 30.29
C LYS A 358 12.91 16.17 28.95
N ILE A 359 11.92 15.29 28.82
CA ILE A 359 11.64 14.58 27.58
C ILE A 359 10.86 15.54 26.65
N GLU A 360 11.49 15.99 25.57
CA GLU A 360 10.91 16.98 24.65
C GLU A 360 10.14 16.34 23.47
N VAL A 361 10.18 15.02 23.39
CA VAL A 361 9.66 14.21 22.30
C VAL A 361 8.44 13.44 22.78
N SER A 362 7.44 13.24 21.92
CA SER A 362 6.24 12.51 22.31
C SER A 362 6.53 11.04 22.62
N ALA A 363 5.69 10.42 23.45
CA ALA A 363 5.83 9.00 23.80
C ALA A 363 5.80 8.08 22.57
N GLU A 364 5.01 8.43 21.55
CA GLU A 364 4.91 7.70 20.29
C GLU A 364 6.17 7.82 19.44
N GLU A 365 6.76 9.02 19.37
CA GLU A 365 8.01 9.25 18.65
C GLU A 365 9.19 8.53 19.32
N LEU A 366 9.25 8.43 20.65
CA LEU A 366 10.32 7.70 21.35
C LEU A 366 10.42 6.22 21.00
N MET A 367 9.32 5.62 20.53
CA MET A 367 9.31 4.24 20.03
C MET A 367 9.74 4.15 18.55
N GLY A 368 9.99 5.28 17.90
CA GLY A 368 10.49 5.38 16.55
C GLY A 368 11.98 5.03 16.43
N GLN A 369 12.40 4.73 15.21
CA GLN A 369 13.79 4.39 14.90
C GLN A 369 14.68 5.65 14.92
N PHE A 370 15.86 5.57 15.52
CA PHE A 370 16.83 6.68 15.63
C PHE A 370 16.32 7.89 16.41
N VAL A 371 15.22 7.75 17.14
CA VAL A 371 14.67 8.83 17.95
C VAL A 371 15.38 8.88 19.30
N ARG A 372 15.74 10.09 19.72
CA ARG A 372 16.34 10.38 21.02
C ARG A 372 15.44 11.37 21.75
N GLY A 373 15.37 11.28 23.08
CA GLY A 373 14.51 12.16 23.91
C GLY A 373 14.94 13.62 23.95
N GLU A 374 16.19 13.91 23.56
CA GLU A 374 16.72 15.25 23.39
C GLU A 374 16.96 15.55 21.90
N ARG A 375 16.63 16.76 21.45
CA ARG A 375 16.92 17.22 20.08
C ARG A 375 18.42 17.44 19.81
N SER A 376 19.25 17.48 20.85
CA SER A 376 20.70 17.67 20.73
C SER A 376 21.40 16.36 20.35
N ARG A 377 22.27 16.41 19.32
CA ARG A 377 23.06 15.25 18.84
C ARG A 377 24.19 14.82 19.79
N HIS A 378 24.33 15.46 20.94
CA HIS A 378 25.42 15.21 21.89
C HIS A 378 25.12 14.12 22.93
N SER A 379 23.87 13.64 23.01
CA SER A 379 23.52 12.51 23.87
C SER A 379 24.04 11.18 23.29
N GLU A 380 24.69 10.36 24.11
CA GLU A 380 25.11 9.01 23.71
C GLU A 380 23.89 8.09 23.50
N GLY A 381 23.94 7.25 22.45
CA GLY A 381 22.96 6.19 22.19
C GLY A 381 22.51 6.12 20.73
N SER A 382 22.30 4.93 20.17
CA SER A 382 21.92 4.75 18.76
C SER A 382 20.47 5.15 18.44
N GLY A 383 19.62 5.36 19.46
CA GLY A 383 18.17 5.55 19.27
C GLY A 383 17.45 4.29 18.76
N LEU A 384 18.08 3.11 18.87
CA LEU A 384 17.52 1.85 18.41
C LEU A 384 16.94 0.99 19.53
N GLY A 385 17.35 1.18 20.78
CA GLY A 385 17.00 0.28 21.88
C GLY A 385 15.48 0.12 22.09
N LEU A 386 14.74 1.23 22.18
CA LEU A 386 13.28 1.20 22.35
C LEU A 386 12.55 0.67 21.10
N TYR A 387 13.06 0.98 19.91
CA TYR A 387 12.54 0.47 18.64
C TYR A 387 12.71 -1.06 18.53
N ILE A 388 13.88 -1.59 18.89
CA ILE A 388 14.16 -3.04 18.94
C ILE A 388 13.24 -3.69 19.99
N ALA A 389 13.13 -3.10 21.18
CA ALA A 389 12.24 -3.60 22.22
C ALA A 389 10.78 -3.69 21.74
N LYS A 390 10.26 -2.62 21.12
CA LYS A 390 8.92 -2.60 20.55
C LYS A 390 8.71 -3.71 19.52
N ASN A 391 9.59 -3.83 18.52
CA ASN A 391 9.42 -4.83 17.47
C ASN A 391 9.55 -6.26 18.00
N LEU A 392 10.43 -6.51 18.97
CA LEU A 392 10.53 -7.82 19.61
C LEU A 392 9.26 -8.15 20.41
N ILE A 393 8.68 -7.20 21.13
CA ILE A 393 7.40 -7.39 21.84
C ILE A 393 6.28 -7.72 20.86
N GLU A 394 6.18 -6.98 19.75
CA GLU A 394 5.19 -7.23 18.69
C GLU A 394 5.39 -8.60 18.04
N LEU A 395 6.65 -8.98 17.78
CA LEU A 395 7.01 -10.30 17.26
C LEU A 395 6.60 -11.44 18.22
N LEU A 396 6.72 -11.22 19.53
CA LEU A 396 6.29 -12.15 20.57
C LEU A 396 4.77 -12.12 20.82
N GLY A 397 4.00 -11.37 20.03
CA GLY A 397 2.54 -11.28 20.13
C GLY A 397 2.03 -10.40 21.27
N GLY A 398 2.89 -9.54 21.83
CA GLY A 398 2.54 -8.54 22.84
C GLY A 398 2.31 -7.16 22.24
N THR A 399 1.99 -6.21 23.12
CA THR A 399 1.94 -4.78 22.80
C THR A 399 2.74 -4.00 23.83
N SER A 400 3.28 -2.84 23.43
CA SER A 400 4.00 -1.95 24.33
C SER A 400 3.46 -0.53 24.25
N LYS A 401 3.60 0.21 25.35
CA LYS A 401 3.19 1.61 25.45
C LYS A 401 4.18 2.38 26.30
N ILE A 402 4.50 3.60 25.87
CA ILE A 402 5.21 4.58 26.68
C ILE A 402 4.20 5.60 27.22
N SER A 403 4.33 5.95 28.49
CA SER A 403 3.62 7.08 29.10
C SER A 403 4.64 7.98 29.78
N ILE A 404 4.47 9.29 29.61
CA ILE A 404 5.32 10.32 30.23
C ILE A 404 4.41 11.15 31.14
N ASP A 405 4.72 11.19 32.42
CA ASP A 405 4.01 11.97 33.44
C ASP A 405 5.01 12.91 34.11
N ASP A 406 5.03 14.16 33.67
CA ASP A 406 6.09 15.14 33.95
C ASP A 406 7.50 14.60 33.64
N ASP A 407 8.29 14.30 34.67
CA ASP A 407 9.64 13.75 34.56
C ASP A 407 9.67 12.21 34.65
N ARG A 408 8.52 11.55 34.88
CA ARG A 408 8.42 10.10 34.97
C ARG A 408 8.24 9.48 33.60
N PHE A 409 9.17 8.59 33.25
CA PHE A 409 9.05 7.72 32.10
C PHE A 409 8.50 6.36 32.55
N ILE A 410 7.46 5.88 31.87
CA ILE A 410 6.83 4.59 32.14
C ILE A 410 6.79 3.79 30.85
N TYR A 411 7.40 2.60 30.85
CA TYR A 411 7.33 1.63 29.77
C TYR A 411 6.47 0.44 30.22
N GLU A 412 5.35 0.22 29.52
CA GLU A 412 4.40 -0.85 29.79
C GLU A 412 4.41 -1.87 28.67
N ILE A 413 4.45 -3.15 29.02
CA ILE A 413 4.41 -4.30 28.13
C ILE A 413 3.20 -5.15 28.50
N ASN A 414 2.41 -5.51 27.50
CA ASN A 414 1.21 -6.32 27.66
C ASN A 414 1.29 -7.57 26.80
N PHE A 415 1.06 -8.73 27.41
CA PHE A 415 0.93 -10.01 26.71
C PHE A 415 -0.39 -10.68 27.08
N LYS A 416 -1.01 -11.36 26.13
CA LYS A 416 -2.17 -12.22 26.43
C LYS A 416 -1.70 -13.54 27.05
N VAL A 417 -2.35 -13.98 28.12
CA VAL A 417 -2.10 -15.29 28.72
C VAL A 417 -2.59 -16.38 27.78
N THR A 418 -1.66 -17.09 27.14
CA THR A 418 -2.00 -18.24 26.28
C THR A 418 -2.41 -19.43 27.15
N ARG A 419 -3.72 -19.61 27.39
CA ARG A 419 -4.23 -20.85 28.00
C ARG A 419 -4.06 -22.00 27.01
N LYS A 420 -3.26 -23.00 27.35
CA LYS A 420 -3.22 -24.28 26.62
C LYS A 420 -4.67 -24.82 26.51
N LYS A 421 -5.18 -25.02 25.29
CA LYS A 421 -6.20 -26.06 25.09
C LYS A 421 -5.56 -27.36 25.55
N LYS A 422 -6.20 -28.07 26.49
CA LYS A 422 -5.85 -29.46 26.78
C LYS A 422 -5.77 -30.19 25.45
N ILE A 423 -4.58 -30.69 25.11
CA ILE A 423 -4.43 -31.71 24.08
C ILE A 423 -5.01 -32.95 24.76
N ASP A 424 -6.27 -33.28 24.41
CA ASP A 424 -6.84 -34.57 24.78
C ASP A 424 -5.94 -35.66 24.16
N LYS A 425 -5.51 -36.58 25.02
CA LYS A 425 -4.67 -37.72 24.69
C LYS A 425 -5.40 -38.71 23.78
#